data_AF-A0A2S4VCL3-F1
#
_entry.id   AF-A0A2S4VCL3-F1
#
_cell.length_a   1.000
_cell.length_b   1.000
_cell.length_c   1.000
_cell.angle_alpha   90.00
_cell.angle_beta   90.00
_cell.angle_gamma   90.00
#
_symmetry.space_group_name_H-M   'P 1'
#
loop_
_entity.id
_entity.type
_entity.pdbx_description
1 polymer ?
#
loop_
_entity_poly.entity_id
_entity_poly.type
_entity_poly.pdbx_seq_one_letter_code
_entity_poly.pdbx_strand_id
1 'polypeptide(L)'
;MAEQYVRSLDGFSIFGLIVVLLALVPVLFPIRIGLGEPITHVLKKIAICCRLIGPSSDSQASTSPEQPLNSPTRPNWQLVLNLTTSPPIAVLVLLATTTINGSVIRSGIVGDGDSKPYDVLILFISLAYIATALDSTGALRSLAFWVSNHTSGSGPQLYLVLYCFFFVFGVIFGNDPIILSGTAFLTYFLKHCGITNPTAWIFMEFVASNVASAVLVSSNPTNVLLAQAFDLNFLTGFTKFTIIPSLASAIVGYILLYALFRSLTVSDIHRSSSPPPEEDVQFEKIQKAKPGYFGVIKVLQLPKTLYNRIPRANYIPDKLNQPIVNPRSVLVDPQGAFFHGTLMITTLLLLVGVTFIKTASVWHVTMPAGILALIRDIMWDLRSQLRKASPTEEHELERHVARIHLVNHH
;
A
#
# COMPACT_ATOMS: atom_id res chain seq x y z
N MET A 1 -13.09 22.75 41.79
CA MET A 1 -12.47 23.91 41.13
C MET A 1 -11.21 23.37 40.48
N ALA A 2 -11.29 22.98 39.21
CA ALA A 2 -10.17 22.35 38.50
C ALA A 2 -9.21 23.47 38.08
N GLU A 3 -8.01 23.49 38.65
CA GLU A 3 -6.94 24.37 38.21
C GLU A 3 -6.59 24.05 36.77
N GLN A 4 -6.93 24.97 35.88
CA GLN A 4 -6.53 24.98 34.49
C GLN A 4 -5.01 25.19 34.47
N TYR A 5 -4.25 24.11 34.34
CA TYR A 5 -2.79 24.15 34.22
C TYR A 5 -2.44 24.75 32.85
N VAL A 6 -2.45 26.08 32.76
CA VAL A 6 -1.91 26.81 31.62
C VAL A 6 -0.39 26.59 31.68
N ARG A 7 0.10 25.57 30.96
CA ARG A 7 1.54 25.43 30.72
C ARG A 7 1.99 26.71 30.03
N SER A 8 2.82 27.50 30.71
CA SER A 8 3.57 28.58 30.07
C SER A 8 4.39 28.02 28.91
N LEU A 9 4.62 28.86 27.90
CA LEU A 9 5.44 28.49 26.74
C LEU A 9 6.91 28.37 27.19
N ASP A 10 7.25 27.26 27.84
CA ASP A 10 8.57 27.04 28.43
C ASP A 10 9.56 26.55 27.37
N GLY A 11 10.86 26.79 27.60
CA GLY A 11 11.94 26.35 26.70
C GLY A 11 11.93 24.83 26.43
N PHE A 12 11.41 24.03 27.36
CA PHE A 12 11.19 22.60 27.17
C PHE A 12 10.13 22.30 26.10
N SER A 13 9.04 23.06 26.04
CA SER A 13 8.00 22.90 25.01
C SER A 13 8.53 23.24 23.62
N ILE A 14 9.37 24.29 23.52
CA ILE A 14 10.04 24.70 22.28
C ILE A 14 11.03 23.63 21.83
N PHE A 15 11.86 23.12 22.75
CA PHE A 15 12.78 22.02 22.46
C PHE A 15 12.03 20.76 22.01
N GLY A 16 10.90 20.44 22.67
CA GLY A 16 9.99 19.37 22.29
C GLY A 16 9.56 19.45 20.83
N LEU A 17 9.08 20.62 20.41
CA LEU A 17 8.66 20.90 19.04
C LEU A 17 9.83 20.74 18.05
N ILE A 18 11.01 21.25 18.39
CA ILE A 18 12.21 21.14 17.54
C ILE A 18 12.57 19.67 17.30
N VAL A 19 12.58 18.85 18.35
CA VAL A 19 12.91 17.42 18.22
C VAL A 19 11.87 16.70 17.35
N VAL A 20 10.59 17.01 17.50
CA VAL A 20 9.53 16.44 16.64
C VAL A 20 9.73 16.86 15.17
N LEU A 21 10.03 18.14 14.91
CA LEU A 21 10.30 18.62 13.55
C LEU A 21 11.54 17.97 12.94
N LEU A 22 12.62 17.83 13.72
CA LEU A 22 13.83 17.13 13.29
C LEU A 22 13.55 15.65 13.02
N ALA A 23 12.67 15.01 13.78
CA ALA A 23 12.27 13.62 13.55
C ALA A 23 11.48 13.43 12.26
N LEU A 24 10.75 14.47 11.79
CA LEU A 24 10.01 14.42 10.53
C LEU A 24 10.91 14.53 9.29
N VAL A 25 12.10 15.13 9.39
CA VAL A 25 13.01 15.25 8.24
C VAL A 25 13.47 13.87 7.72
N PRO A 26 13.97 12.94 8.56
CA PRO A 26 14.30 11.59 8.13
C PRO A 26 13.10 10.76 7.65
N VAL A 27 11.88 11.11 8.08
CA VAL A 27 10.66 10.45 7.62
C VAL A 27 10.43 10.74 6.13
N LEU A 28 10.68 11.99 5.69
CA LEU A 28 10.56 12.38 4.29
C LEU A 28 11.79 12.00 3.45
N PHE A 29 12.98 12.12 4.03
CA PHE A 29 14.25 11.86 3.37
C PHE A 29 15.07 10.89 4.23
N PRO A 30 14.99 9.57 3.99
CA PRO A 30 15.67 8.59 4.83
C PRO A 30 17.17 8.87 4.96
N ILE A 31 17.63 9.12 6.18
CA ILE A 31 19.03 9.48 6.47
C ILE A 31 19.77 8.23 6.92
N ARG A 32 20.90 7.94 6.27
CA ARG A 32 21.78 6.84 6.65
C ARG A 32 22.97 7.39 7.41
N ILE A 33 23.06 7.08 8.69
CA ILE A 33 24.17 7.46 9.55
C ILE A 33 25.07 6.24 9.71
N GLY A 34 26.32 6.32 9.25
CA GLY A 34 27.30 5.27 9.48
C GLY A 34 27.72 5.26 10.95
N LEU A 35 27.51 4.15 11.65
CA LEU A 35 28.08 3.98 12.98
C LEU A 35 29.57 3.68 12.81
N GLY A 36 30.42 4.52 13.39
CA GLY A 36 31.87 4.33 13.32
C GLY A 36 32.29 2.92 13.77
N GLU A 37 33.48 2.48 13.32
CA GLU A 37 34.03 1.15 13.59
C GLU A 37 33.93 0.68 15.06
N PRO A 38 34.24 1.50 16.10
CA PRO A 38 34.23 1.00 17.47
C PRO A 38 32.82 0.63 17.95
N ILE A 39 31.80 1.38 17.55
CA ILE A 39 30.41 1.14 17.98
C ILE A 39 29.84 -0.09 17.25
N THR A 40 30.14 -0.21 15.95
CA THR A 40 29.76 -1.39 15.17
C THR A 40 30.34 -2.68 15.76
N HIS A 41 31.60 -2.67 16.23
CA HIS A 41 32.21 -3.84 16.88
C HIS A 41 31.51 -4.24 18.18
N VAL A 42 31.16 -3.26 19.03
CA VAL A 42 30.46 -3.51 20.30
C VAL A 42 29.06 -4.05 20.04
N LEU A 43 28.29 -3.42 19.14
CA LEU A 43 26.94 -3.86 18.79
C LEU A 43 26.93 -5.26 18.15
N LYS A 44 27.88 -5.55 17.27
CA LYS A 44 28.01 -6.88 16.65
C LYS A 44 28.34 -7.95 17.70
N LYS A 45 29.22 -7.65 18.67
CA LYS A 45 29.54 -8.57 19.78
C LYS A 45 28.31 -8.83 20.66
N ILE A 46 27.51 -7.81 20.93
CA ILE A 46 26.23 -7.94 21.66
C ILE A 46 25.23 -8.77 20.84
N ALA A 47 25.06 -8.48 19.55
CA ALA A 47 24.12 -9.20 18.68
C ALA A 47 24.47 -10.69 18.50
N ILE A 48 25.77 -11.02 18.43
CA ILE A 48 26.26 -12.41 18.42
C ILE A 48 26.01 -13.06 19.78
N CYS A 49 26.28 -12.36 20.89
CA CYS A 49 26.01 -12.86 22.24
C CYS A 49 24.51 -13.13 22.47
N CYS A 50 23.65 -12.26 21.95
CA CYS A 50 22.20 -12.38 21.99
C CYS A 50 21.63 -13.30 20.89
N ARG A 51 22.49 -13.96 20.10
CA ARG A 51 22.11 -14.93 19.06
C ARG A 51 21.19 -14.38 17.95
N LEU A 52 21.14 -13.05 17.77
CA LEU A 52 20.39 -12.40 16.70
C LEU A 52 21.09 -12.53 15.33
N ILE A 53 22.42 -12.65 15.34
CA ILE A 53 23.25 -12.78 14.14
C ILE A 53 24.14 -14.01 14.30
N GLY A 54 24.15 -14.88 13.29
CA GLY A 54 25.08 -16.01 13.24
C GLY A 54 26.54 -15.53 13.22
N PRO A 55 27.47 -16.27 13.85
CA PRO A 55 28.89 -15.92 13.81
C PRO A 55 29.35 -15.83 12.34
N SER A 56 29.99 -14.72 11.98
CA SER A 56 30.46 -14.49 10.61
C SER A 56 31.45 -15.57 10.20
N SER A 57 31.21 -16.23 9.06
CA SER A 57 32.03 -17.30 8.49
C SER A 57 33.39 -16.85 7.92
N ASP A 58 33.91 -15.68 8.32
CA ASP A 58 35.14 -15.11 7.77
C ASP A 58 36.42 -15.84 8.23
N SER A 59 36.31 -16.87 9.08
CA SER A 59 37.46 -17.64 9.58
C SER A 59 37.66 -19.01 8.90
N GLN A 60 36.90 -19.37 7.86
CA GLN A 60 37.10 -20.62 7.10
C GLN A 60 37.20 -20.40 5.59
N ALA A 61 38.15 -19.58 5.16
CA ALA A 61 38.59 -19.55 3.76
C ALA A 61 40.06 -19.14 3.67
N SER A 62 40.95 -20.02 4.11
CA SER A 62 42.38 -19.94 3.75
C SER A 62 42.79 -21.23 3.05
N THR A 63 42.38 -21.37 1.79
CA THR A 63 42.99 -22.29 0.80
C THR A 63 42.38 -22.03 -0.58
N SER A 64 42.71 -20.89 -1.19
CA SER A 64 42.68 -20.68 -2.65
C SER A 64 43.41 -19.36 -2.97
N PRO A 65 44.51 -19.36 -3.74
CA PRO A 65 45.15 -18.15 -4.19
C PRO A 65 44.50 -17.67 -5.49
N GLU A 66 44.18 -16.38 -5.54
CA GLU A 66 43.90 -15.52 -6.73
C GLU A 66 42.59 -14.74 -6.61
N GLN A 67 42.64 -13.56 -5.95
CA GLN A 67 41.85 -12.39 -6.33
C GLN A 67 42.62 -11.10 -6.00
N PRO A 68 42.50 -10.04 -6.82
CA PRO A 68 43.37 -8.87 -6.72
C PRO A 68 43.00 -7.95 -5.56
N LEU A 69 44.07 -7.38 -4.99
CA LEU A 69 44.12 -6.33 -3.99
C LEU A 69 43.26 -5.12 -4.38
N ASN A 70 42.13 -4.89 -3.70
CA ASN A 70 41.59 -3.56 -3.39
C ASN A 70 40.47 -3.63 -2.32
N SER A 71 40.86 -3.26 -1.09
CA SER A 71 40.08 -2.87 0.09
C SER A 71 39.05 -3.87 0.69
N PRO A 72 39.24 -4.35 1.94
CA PRO A 72 38.14 -4.82 2.75
C PRO A 72 37.46 -3.58 3.34
N THR A 73 36.47 -3.00 2.63
CA THR A 73 35.52 -2.11 3.32
C THR A 73 34.77 -2.96 4.34
N ARG A 74 35.27 -2.95 5.59
CA ARG A 74 34.61 -3.59 6.72
C ARG A 74 33.16 -3.08 6.77
N PRO A 75 32.15 -3.95 6.89
CA PRO A 75 30.77 -3.51 6.86
C PRO A 75 30.46 -2.70 8.12
N ASN A 76 30.54 -1.38 8.01
CA ASN A 76 30.06 -0.46 9.03
C ASN A 76 28.54 -0.58 9.10
N TRP A 77 28.00 -0.88 10.29
CA TRP A 77 26.55 -0.88 10.47
C TRP A 77 26.01 0.54 10.26
N GLN A 78 24.93 0.63 9.49
CA GLN A 78 24.27 1.90 9.20
C GLN A 78 22.99 1.98 10.00
N LEU A 79 22.85 3.01 10.82
CA LEU A 79 21.56 3.39 11.38
C LEU A 79 20.81 4.17 10.33
N VAL A 80 19.70 3.60 9.87
CA VAL A 80 18.80 4.26 8.92
C VAL A 80 17.71 4.94 9.72
N LEU A 81 17.72 6.28 9.75
CA LEU A 81 16.63 7.09 10.26
C LEU A 81 15.56 7.21 9.16
N ASN A 82 14.38 6.68 9.43
CA ASN A 82 13.24 6.65 8.51
C ASN A 82 11.91 6.66 9.30
N LEU A 83 10.79 6.38 8.62
CA LEU A 83 9.46 6.28 9.24
C LEU A 83 9.39 5.30 10.41
N THR A 84 10.20 4.23 10.43
CA THR A 84 10.13 3.20 11.48
C THR A 84 11.01 3.53 12.68
N THR A 85 12.18 4.14 12.47
CA THR A 85 13.16 4.38 13.53
C THR A 85 13.14 5.81 14.09
N SER A 86 12.78 6.81 13.28
CA SER A 86 12.86 8.22 13.66
C SER A 86 11.88 8.59 14.79
N PRO A 87 10.58 8.24 14.73
CA PRO A 87 9.64 8.62 15.79
C PRO A 87 9.98 8.00 17.16
N PRO A 88 10.32 6.69 17.29
CA PRO A 88 10.75 6.13 18.57
C PRO A 88 12.01 6.80 19.13
N ILE A 89 13.01 7.07 18.29
CA ILE A 89 14.25 7.74 18.71
C ILE A 89 13.94 9.16 19.23
N ALA A 90 13.05 9.89 18.57
CA ALA A 90 12.63 11.22 19.02
C ALA A 90 12.00 11.17 20.42
N VAL A 91 11.11 10.21 20.68
CA VAL A 91 10.51 10.01 22.02
C VAL A 91 11.58 9.67 23.06
N LEU A 92 12.56 8.82 22.72
CA LEU A 92 13.67 8.48 23.62
C LEU A 92 14.56 9.68 23.92
N VAL A 93 14.84 10.54 22.94
CA VAL A 93 15.59 11.79 23.14
C VAL A 93 14.82 12.71 24.08
N LEU A 94 13.53 12.91 23.86
CA LEU A 94 12.69 13.76 24.71
C LEU A 94 12.61 13.25 26.16
N LEU A 95 12.61 11.93 26.34
CA LEU A 95 12.63 11.30 27.66
C LEU A 95 14.00 11.48 28.33
N ALA A 96 15.08 11.27 27.58
CA ALA A 96 16.45 11.43 28.07
C ALA A 96 16.78 12.89 28.46
N THR A 97 16.21 13.87 27.75
CA THR A 97 16.34 15.29 28.06
C THR A 97 15.33 15.77 29.11
N THR A 98 14.57 14.86 29.73
CA THR A 98 13.52 15.17 30.73
C THR A 98 12.45 16.16 30.24
N THR A 99 12.36 16.34 28.92
CA THR A 99 11.39 17.23 28.28
C THR A 99 9.99 16.64 28.34
N ILE A 100 9.90 15.31 28.27
CA ILE A 100 8.69 14.55 28.59
C ILE A 100 8.94 13.63 29.77
N ASN A 101 7.96 13.52 30.66
CA ASN A 101 7.99 12.59 31.78
C ASN A 101 7.40 11.23 31.38
N GLY A 102 7.75 10.17 32.12
CA GLY A 102 7.17 8.84 31.90
C GLY A 102 5.64 8.80 32.03
N SER A 103 5.04 9.69 32.82
CA SER A 103 3.59 9.86 32.89
C SER A 103 2.98 10.33 31.56
N VAL A 104 3.67 11.18 30.80
CA VAL A 104 3.23 11.64 29.47
C VAL A 104 3.22 10.48 28.48
N ILE A 105 4.23 9.60 28.53
CA ILE A 105 4.26 8.39 27.70
C ILE A 105 3.09 7.47 28.07
N ARG A 106 2.87 7.26 29.37
CA ARG A 106 1.73 6.45 29.85
C ARG A 106 0.39 7.03 29.37
N SER A 107 0.18 8.34 29.51
CA SER A 107 -1.05 9.00 29.03
C SER A 107 -1.18 8.96 27.51
N GLY A 108 -0.07 9.00 26.76
CA GLY A 108 -0.09 8.86 25.30
C GLY A 108 -0.49 7.45 24.82
N ILE A 109 -0.27 6.42 25.65
CA ILE A 109 -0.64 5.03 25.34
C ILE A 109 -2.01 4.70 25.94
N VAL A 110 -2.14 4.80 27.26
CA VAL A 110 -3.32 4.37 28.04
C VAL A 110 -4.45 5.40 27.97
N GLY A 111 -4.13 6.67 27.74
CA GLY A 111 -5.09 7.77 27.80
C GLY A 111 -5.17 8.43 29.17
N ASP A 112 -5.89 9.55 29.20
CA ASP A 112 -6.27 10.28 30.41
C ASP A 112 -7.71 10.79 30.25
N GLY A 113 -8.56 10.55 31.25
CA GLY A 113 -10.00 10.83 31.18
C GLY A 113 -10.73 10.05 30.07
N ASP A 114 -11.48 10.77 29.24
CA ASP A 114 -12.36 10.20 28.20
C ASP A 114 -11.64 9.82 26.90
N SER A 115 -10.38 10.25 26.72
CA SER A 115 -9.59 9.96 25.52
C SER A 115 -8.69 8.75 25.73
N LYS A 116 -8.90 7.67 24.96
CA LYS A 116 -8.20 6.39 25.06
C LYS A 116 -7.45 6.06 23.76
N PRO A 117 -6.19 6.52 23.56
CA PRO A 117 -5.44 6.33 22.32
C PRO A 117 -5.24 4.86 21.93
N TYR A 118 -5.10 3.96 22.90
CA TYR A 118 -4.98 2.52 22.65
C TYR A 118 -6.19 1.94 21.92
N ASP A 119 -7.41 2.48 22.12
CA ASP A 119 -8.62 2.03 21.42
C ASP A 119 -8.42 2.14 19.90
N VAL A 120 -7.82 3.25 19.44
CA VAL A 120 -7.53 3.51 18.02
C VAL A 120 -6.40 2.63 17.51
N LEU A 121 -5.33 2.46 18.30
CA LEU A 121 -4.18 1.64 17.91
C LEU A 121 -4.57 0.17 17.73
N ILE A 122 -5.33 -0.39 18.68
CA ILE A 122 -5.79 -1.79 18.62
C ILE A 122 -6.73 -1.98 17.43
N LEU A 123 -7.65 -1.04 17.21
CA LEU A 123 -8.53 -1.04 16.05
C LEU A 123 -7.72 -1.06 14.75
N PHE A 124 -6.74 -0.15 14.64
CA PHE A 124 -5.94 -0.01 13.44
C PHE A 124 -5.14 -1.29 13.16
N ILE A 125 -4.40 -1.80 14.13
CA ILE A 125 -3.59 -3.01 13.98
C ILE A 125 -4.48 -4.19 13.58
N SER A 126 -5.65 -4.32 14.19
CA SER A 126 -6.58 -5.43 13.89
C SER A 126 -7.15 -5.34 12.48
N LEU A 127 -7.66 -4.17 12.07
CA LEU A 127 -8.19 -4.00 10.72
C LEU A 127 -7.10 -4.13 9.66
N ALA A 128 -5.93 -3.50 9.87
CA ALA A 128 -4.78 -3.61 8.96
C ALA A 128 -4.32 -5.07 8.81
N TYR A 129 -4.30 -5.83 9.91
CA TYR A 129 -3.99 -7.26 9.87
C TYR A 129 -5.01 -8.04 9.04
N ILE A 130 -6.32 -7.93 9.35
CA ILE A 130 -7.37 -8.66 8.60
C ILE A 130 -7.32 -8.31 7.12
N ALA A 131 -7.09 -7.04 6.80
CA ALA A 131 -7.06 -6.55 5.43
C ALA A 131 -5.84 -7.08 4.66
N THR A 132 -4.66 -7.11 5.30
CA THR A 132 -3.43 -7.70 4.73
C THR A 132 -3.55 -9.23 4.62
N ALA A 133 -4.17 -9.89 5.59
CA ALA A 133 -4.43 -11.32 5.57
C ALA A 133 -5.37 -11.69 4.42
N LEU A 134 -6.48 -10.96 4.26
CA LEU A 134 -7.36 -11.08 3.09
C LEU A 134 -6.59 -10.88 1.78
N ASP A 135 -5.67 -9.93 1.74
CA ASP A 135 -4.88 -9.68 0.53
C ASP A 135 -3.97 -10.85 0.16
N SER A 136 -3.29 -11.43 1.15
CA SER A 136 -2.37 -12.55 0.97
C SER A 136 -3.05 -13.78 0.33
N THR A 137 -4.36 -13.93 0.53
CA THR A 137 -5.16 -15.01 -0.09
C THR A 137 -5.30 -14.87 -1.61
N GLY A 138 -5.03 -13.68 -2.16
CA GLY A 138 -5.22 -13.37 -3.58
C GLY A 138 -6.65 -12.98 -3.96
N ALA A 139 -7.57 -12.82 -2.99
CA ALA A 139 -8.97 -12.49 -3.22
C ALA A 139 -9.14 -11.18 -4.02
N LEU A 140 -8.46 -10.12 -3.59
CA LEU A 140 -8.53 -8.80 -4.23
C LEU A 140 -8.00 -8.85 -5.68
N ARG A 141 -6.89 -9.57 -5.91
CA ARG A 141 -6.34 -9.81 -7.26
C ARG A 141 -7.29 -10.60 -8.14
N SER A 142 -7.84 -11.70 -7.63
CA SER A 142 -8.85 -12.51 -8.34
C SER A 142 -10.04 -11.65 -8.75
N LEU A 143 -10.53 -10.78 -7.87
CA LEU A 143 -11.67 -9.93 -8.19
C LEU A 143 -11.33 -8.84 -9.21
N ALA A 144 -10.13 -8.27 -9.13
CA ALA A 144 -9.65 -7.33 -10.14
C ALA A 144 -9.59 -7.97 -11.54
N PHE A 145 -9.09 -9.21 -11.64
CA PHE A 145 -9.13 -9.99 -12.90
C PHE A 145 -10.56 -10.27 -13.36
N TRP A 146 -11.44 -10.64 -12.43
CA TRP A 146 -12.85 -10.88 -12.76
C TRP A 146 -13.49 -9.64 -13.34
N VAL A 147 -13.29 -8.47 -12.72
CA VAL A 147 -13.81 -7.19 -13.21
C VAL A 147 -13.17 -6.80 -14.56
N SER A 148 -11.86 -6.98 -14.74
CA SER A 148 -11.19 -6.63 -16.00
C SER A 148 -11.62 -7.51 -17.19
N ASN A 149 -11.98 -8.77 -16.94
CA ASN A 149 -12.40 -9.69 -18.00
C ASN A 149 -13.77 -9.33 -18.60
N HIS A 150 -14.55 -8.45 -17.95
CA HIS A 150 -15.85 -7.99 -18.46
C HIS A 150 -15.71 -6.84 -19.48
N THR A 151 -14.49 -6.44 -19.84
CA THR A 151 -14.24 -5.34 -20.76
C THR A 151 -13.96 -5.85 -22.18
N SER A 152 -14.47 -5.15 -23.20
CA SER A 152 -14.37 -5.59 -24.61
C SER A 152 -13.02 -5.24 -25.27
N GLY A 153 -11.91 -5.26 -24.53
CA GLY A 153 -10.59 -4.88 -25.07
C GLY A 153 -10.38 -3.37 -25.29
N SER A 154 -11.29 -2.51 -24.84
CA SER A 154 -11.15 -1.05 -24.92
C SER A 154 -10.35 -0.51 -23.74
N GLY A 155 -9.29 0.26 -24.01
CA GLY A 155 -8.47 0.85 -22.94
C GLY A 155 -9.19 1.90 -22.11
N PRO A 156 -9.89 2.89 -22.71
CA PRO A 156 -10.69 3.84 -21.94
C PRO A 156 -11.76 3.19 -21.05
N GLN A 157 -12.43 2.16 -21.57
CA GLN A 157 -13.45 1.44 -20.80
C GLN A 157 -12.82 0.71 -19.61
N LEU A 158 -11.70 0.02 -19.84
CA LEU A 158 -10.98 -0.68 -18.79
C LEU A 158 -10.44 0.29 -17.73
N TYR A 159 -9.95 1.45 -18.16
CA TYR A 159 -9.46 2.50 -17.27
C TYR A 159 -10.56 2.98 -16.33
N LEU A 160 -11.77 3.23 -16.84
CA LEU A 160 -12.93 3.58 -16.03
C LEU A 160 -13.34 2.44 -15.08
N VAL A 161 -13.42 1.22 -15.58
CA VAL A 161 -13.85 0.04 -14.81
C VAL A 161 -12.88 -0.22 -13.65
N LEU A 162 -11.57 -0.15 -13.90
CA LEU A 162 -10.56 -0.31 -12.85
C LEU A 162 -10.56 0.87 -11.88
N TYR A 163 -10.80 2.10 -12.34
CA TYR A 163 -10.96 3.25 -11.44
C TYR A 163 -12.12 3.05 -10.46
N CYS A 164 -13.29 2.66 -10.98
CA CYS A 164 -14.46 2.35 -10.16
C CYS A 164 -14.19 1.19 -9.21
N PHE A 165 -13.48 0.15 -9.66
CA PHE A 165 -13.07 -0.97 -8.81
C PHE A 165 -12.20 -0.49 -7.65
N PHE A 166 -11.10 0.21 -7.91
CA PHE A 166 -10.20 0.70 -6.85
C PHE A 166 -10.88 1.69 -5.92
N PHE A 167 -11.78 2.53 -6.43
CA PHE A 167 -12.56 3.44 -5.59
C PHE A 167 -13.53 2.69 -4.68
N VAL A 168 -14.42 1.85 -5.22
CA VAL A 168 -15.44 1.14 -4.43
C VAL A 168 -14.79 0.21 -3.41
N PHE A 169 -13.78 -0.57 -3.82
CA PHE A 169 -13.08 -1.47 -2.92
C PHE A 169 -12.20 -0.71 -1.91
N GLY A 170 -11.64 0.45 -2.28
CA GLY A 170 -10.95 1.35 -1.36
C GLY A 170 -11.86 1.91 -0.26
N VAL A 171 -13.12 2.19 -0.58
CA VAL A 171 -14.12 2.62 0.43
C VAL A 171 -14.38 1.48 1.41
N ILE A 172 -14.52 0.25 0.94
CA ILE A 172 -14.91 -0.89 1.79
C ILE A 172 -13.71 -1.40 2.60
N PHE A 173 -12.60 -1.73 1.94
CA PHE A 173 -11.46 -2.44 2.53
C PHE A 173 -10.32 -1.53 2.99
N GLY A 174 -10.40 -0.24 2.66
CA GLY A 174 -9.35 0.73 2.91
C GLY A 174 -8.33 0.83 1.77
N ASN A 175 -7.51 1.89 1.81
CA ASN A 175 -6.52 2.16 0.77
C ASN A 175 -5.33 1.19 0.81
N ASP A 176 -4.88 0.76 1.99
CA ASP A 176 -3.62 0.01 2.13
C ASP A 176 -3.63 -1.35 1.40
N PRO A 177 -4.62 -2.24 1.60
CA PRO A 177 -4.65 -3.55 0.94
C PRO A 177 -4.92 -3.41 -0.55
N ILE A 178 -5.77 -2.45 -0.93
CA ILE A 178 -6.17 -2.22 -2.32
C ILE A 178 -4.98 -1.72 -3.15
N ILE A 179 -4.15 -0.84 -2.60
CA ILE A 179 -2.94 -0.37 -3.29
C ILE A 179 -1.89 -1.49 -3.34
N LEU A 180 -1.71 -2.22 -2.23
CA LEU A 180 -0.67 -3.26 -2.16
C LEU A 180 -0.88 -4.36 -3.22
N SER A 181 -2.08 -4.92 -3.33
CA SER A 181 -2.34 -5.91 -4.37
C SER A 181 -2.83 -5.35 -5.68
N GLY A 182 -3.50 -4.20 -5.69
CA GLY A 182 -3.88 -3.50 -6.90
C GLY A 182 -2.68 -3.23 -7.77
N THR A 183 -1.59 -2.72 -7.20
CA THR A 183 -0.39 -2.36 -7.96
C THR A 183 0.29 -3.61 -8.51
N ALA A 184 0.33 -4.71 -7.76
CA ALA A 184 0.87 -5.98 -8.22
C ALA A 184 0.03 -6.58 -9.37
N PHE A 185 -1.30 -6.59 -9.21
CA PHE A 185 -2.25 -6.99 -10.26
C PHE A 185 -2.07 -6.14 -11.51
N LEU A 186 -2.07 -4.82 -11.35
CA LEU A 186 -2.05 -3.86 -12.44
C LEU A 186 -0.74 -3.95 -13.21
N THR A 187 0.40 -4.06 -12.52
CA THR A 187 1.70 -4.25 -13.17
C THR A 187 1.74 -5.55 -13.99
N TYR A 188 1.24 -6.65 -13.43
CA TYR A 188 1.16 -7.92 -14.16
C TYR A 188 0.22 -7.80 -15.37
N PHE A 189 -0.99 -7.28 -15.17
CA PHE A 189 -2.04 -7.21 -16.18
C PHE A 189 -1.63 -6.30 -17.34
N LEU A 190 -1.10 -5.10 -17.06
CA LEU A 190 -0.66 -4.15 -18.08
C LEU A 190 0.52 -4.68 -18.90
N LYS A 191 1.44 -5.42 -18.26
CA LYS A 191 2.56 -6.07 -18.96
C LYS A 191 2.05 -7.08 -19.98
N HIS A 192 1.02 -7.86 -19.65
CA HIS A 192 0.41 -8.81 -20.58
C HIS A 192 -0.42 -8.12 -21.67
N CYS A 193 -1.00 -6.95 -21.37
CA CYS A 193 -1.65 -6.09 -22.37
C CYS A 193 -0.66 -5.41 -23.34
N GLY A 194 0.64 -5.56 -23.14
CA GLY A 194 1.68 -4.92 -23.96
C GLY A 194 1.89 -3.43 -23.65
N ILE A 195 1.38 -2.93 -22.53
CA ILE A 195 1.56 -1.53 -22.12
C ILE A 195 2.97 -1.37 -21.52
N THR A 196 3.80 -0.58 -22.20
CA THR A 196 5.19 -0.33 -21.79
C THR A 196 5.32 0.74 -20.70
N ASN A 197 4.34 1.66 -20.62
CA ASN A 197 4.35 2.76 -19.66
C ASN A 197 3.08 2.71 -18.77
N PRO A 198 3.15 2.07 -17.58
CA PRO A 198 1.99 1.88 -16.70
C PRO A 198 1.63 3.13 -15.87
N THR A 199 2.34 4.25 -16.05
CA THR A 199 2.22 5.44 -15.19
C THR A 199 0.78 5.92 -15.04
N ALA A 200 0.02 6.06 -16.13
CA ALA A 200 -1.37 6.53 -16.06
C ALA A 200 -2.26 5.66 -15.18
N TRP A 201 -2.07 4.35 -15.28
CA TRP A 201 -2.85 3.34 -14.57
C TRP A 201 -2.48 3.29 -13.09
N ILE A 202 -1.19 3.39 -12.78
CA ILE A 202 -0.70 3.44 -11.40
C ILE A 202 -1.20 4.72 -10.71
N PHE A 203 -1.08 5.89 -11.35
CA PHE A 203 -1.63 7.13 -10.81
C PHE A 203 -3.15 7.06 -10.59
N MET A 204 -3.86 6.40 -11.50
CA MET A 204 -5.30 6.16 -11.42
C MET A 204 -5.67 5.34 -10.17
N GLU A 205 -4.96 4.25 -9.91
CA GLU A 205 -5.11 3.45 -8.70
C GLU A 205 -4.84 4.28 -7.43
N PHE A 206 -3.67 4.91 -7.33
CA PHE A 206 -3.29 5.68 -6.14
C PHE A 206 -4.28 6.81 -5.84
N VAL A 207 -4.73 7.54 -6.85
CA VAL A 207 -5.71 8.61 -6.66
C VAL A 207 -7.08 8.04 -6.28
N ALA A 208 -7.56 6.99 -6.96
CA ALA A 208 -8.83 6.36 -6.65
C ALA A 208 -8.88 5.86 -5.20
N SER A 209 -7.87 5.09 -4.79
CA SER A 209 -7.80 4.49 -3.46
C SER A 209 -7.62 5.53 -2.35
N ASN A 210 -6.81 6.58 -2.57
CA ASN A 210 -6.64 7.63 -1.58
C ASN A 210 -7.92 8.46 -1.39
N VAL A 211 -8.60 8.84 -2.48
CA VAL A 211 -9.87 9.56 -2.39
C VAL A 211 -10.97 8.69 -1.77
N ALA A 212 -11.01 7.40 -2.12
CA ALA A 212 -11.94 6.44 -1.52
C ALA A 212 -11.79 6.33 0.00
N SER A 213 -10.55 6.40 0.49
CA SER A 213 -10.27 6.29 1.92
C SER A 213 -10.89 7.41 2.78
N ALA A 214 -11.31 8.53 2.18
CA ALA A 214 -11.96 9.64 2.87
C ALA A 214 -13.48 9.43 3.08
N VAL A 215 -14.08 8.42 2.42
CA VAL A 215 -15.53 8.20 2.47
C VAL A 215 -15.97 7.64 3.82
N LEU A 216 -15.37 6.55 4.30
CA LEU A 216 -15.72 5.97 5.60
C LEU A 216 -14.61 6.16 6.62
N VAL A 217 -15.01 6.21 7.89
CA VAL A 217 -14.07 6.28 9.02
C VAL A 217 -13.16 5.05 9.06
N SER A 218 -13.69 3.86 8.75
CA SER A 218 -12.94 2.61 8.80
C SER A 218 -11.94 2.44 7.66
N SER A 219 -12.07 3.19 6.56
CA SER A 219 -11.23 3.01 5.37
C SER A 219 -9.81 3.55 5.55
N ASN A 220 -9.59 4.46 6.52
CA ASN A 220 -8.28 5.02 6.81
C ASN A 220 -8.08 5.16 8.33
N PRO A 221 -6.95 4.71 8.88
CA PRO A 221 -6.64 4.82 10.32
C PRO A 221 -6.68 6.26 10.84
N THR A 222 -6.29 7.23 9.99
CA THR A 222 -6.32 8.66 10.31
C THR A 222 -7.73 9.15 10.56
N ASN A 223 -8.71 8.64 9.80
CA ASN A 223 -10.11 9.03 9.97
C ASN A 223 -10.66 8.52 11.30
N VAL A 224 -10.29 7.29 11.70
CA VAL A 224 -10.65 6.72 13.01
C VAL A 224 -10.08 7.58 14.13
N LEU A 225 -8.79 7.94 14.04
CA LEU A 225 -8.14 8.78 15.04
C LEU A 225 -8.85 10.14 15.17
N LEU A 226 -9.17 10.79 14.05
CA LEU A 226 -9.91 12.06 14.04
C LEU A 226 -11.31 11.90 14.62
N ALA A 227 -12.04 10.87 14.21
CA ALA A 227 -13.39 10.61 14.71
C ALA A 227 -13.39 10.37 16.22
N GLN A 228 -12.37 9.71 16.77
CA GLN A 228 -12.25 9.51 18.22
C GLN A 228 -11.79 10.77 18.94
N ALA A 229 -10.81 11.51 18.40
CA ALA A 229 -10.29 12.73 19.02
C ALA A 229 -11.35 13.84 19.18
N PHE A 230 -12.34 13.86 18.27
CA PHE A 230 -13.45 14.81 18.29
C PHE A 230 -14.79 14.20 18.75
N ASP A 231 -14.78 12.95 19.25
CA ASP A 231 -15.98 12.19 19.68
C ASP A 231 -17.11 12.19 18.62
N LEU A 232 -16.74 11.99 17.35
CA LEU A 232 -17.66 11.97 16.21
C LEU A 232 -18.27 10.58 16.03
N ASN A 233 -19.59 10.54 15.86
CA ASN A 233 -20.25 9.35 15.31
C ASN A 233 -19.79 9.10 13.86
N PHE A 234 -19.48 7.84 13.52
CA PHE A 234 -18.84 7.53 12.24
C PHE A 234 -19.71 7.85 11.03
N LEU A 235 -21.03 7.67 11.14
CA LEU A 235 -21.96 7.97 10.05
C LEU A 235 -22.43 9.42 10.09
N THR A 236 -23.01 9.86 11.21
CA THR A 236 -23.67 11.17 11.30
C THR A 236 -22.71 12.32 11.53
N GLY A 237 -21.55 12.06 12.16
CA GLY A 237 -20.54 13.06 12.50
C GLY A 237 -19.38 13.15 11.50
N PHE A 238 -19.01 12.04 10.84
CA PHE A 238 -17.92 12.02 9.85
C PHE A 238 -18.43 11.80 8.42
N THR A 239 -18.94 10.59 8.12
CA THR A 239 -19.28 10.15 6.76
C THR A 239 -20.29 11.08 6.08
N LYS A 240 -21.28 11.58 6.83
CA LYS A 240 -22.28 12.54 6.34
C LYS A 240 -21.64 13.77 5.69
N PHE A 241 -20.54 14.27 6.25
CA PHE A 241 -19.87 15.47 5.77
C PHE A 241 -18.77 15.18 4.75
N THR A 242 -18.18 13.98 4.78
CA THR A 242 -17.07 13.62 3.88
C THR A 242 -17.51 12.91 2.61
N ILE A 243 -18.66 12.22 2.59
CA ILE A 243 -19.10 11.41 1.44
C ILE A 243 -19.29 12.24 0.17
N ILE A 244 -19.97 13.39 0.26
CA ILE A 244 -20.24 14.25 -0.92
C ILE A 244 -18.93 14.86 -1.45
N PRO A 245 -18.08 15.51 -0.61
CA PRO A 245 -16.78 16.00 -1.07
C PRO A 245 -15.89 14.91 -1.66
N SER A 246 -15.87 13.71 -1.06
CA SER A 246 -15.06 12.59 -1.54
C SER A 246 -15.54 12.07 -2.90
N LEU A 247 -16.86 11.93 -3.08
CA LEU A 247 -17.43 11.52 -4.37
C LEU A 247 -17.22 12.58 -5.46
N ALA A 248 -17.40 13.87 -5.12
CA ALA A 248 -17.09 14.97 -6.03
C ALA A 248 -15.61 14.96 -6.43
N SER A 249 -14.71 14.77 -5.45
CA SER A 249 -13.27 14.65 -5.69
C SER A 249 -12.93 13.42 -6.53
N ALA A 250 -13.64 12.31 -6.38
CA ALA A 250 -13.45 11.11 -7.19
C ALA A 250 -13.87 11.33 -8.64
N ILE A 251 -15.00 12.02 -8.88
CA ILE A 251 -15.45 12.34 -10.24
C ILE A 251 -14.48 13.32 -10.90
N VAL A 252 -14.13 14.41 -10.21
CA VAL A 252 -13.18 15.41 -10.72
C VAL A 252 -11.80 14.79 -10.95
N GLY A 253 -11.31 14.00 -10.00
CA GLY A 253 -10.02 13.30 -10.07
C GLY A 253 -9.95 12.36 -11.27
N TYR A 254 -11.01 11.58 -11.54
CA TYR A 254 -11.11 10.74 -12.73
C TYR A 254 -11.03 11.56 -14.01
N ILE A 255 -11.88 12.60 -14.13
CA ILE A 255 -11.94 13.44 -15.33
C ILE A 255 -10.57 14.08 -15.59
N LEU A 256 -9.93 14.59 -14.54
CA LEU A 256 -8.64 15.25 -14.60
C LEU A 256 -7.52 14.31 -15.03
N LEU A 257 -7.41 13.14 -14.38
CA LEU A 257 -6.41 12.13 -14.75
C LEU A 257 -6.62 11.62 -16.17
N TYR A 258 -7.86 11.28 -16.52
CA TYR A 258 -8.19 10.80 -17.84
C TYR A 258 -7.86 11.85 -18.90
N ALA A 259 -8.26 13.11 -18.71
CA ALA A 259 -7.94 14.19 -19.64
C ALA A 259 -6.42 14.46 -19.74
N LEU A 260 -5.70 14.45 -18.61
CA LEU A 260 -4.25 14.65 -18.55
C LEU A 260 -3.52 13.57 -19.36
N PHE A 261 -3.75 12.30 -19.04
CA PHE A 261 -3.04 11.20 -19.70
C PHE A 261 -3.50 11.00 -21.14
N ARG A 262 -4.77 11.28 -21.45
CA ARG A 262 -5.25 11.27 -22.84
C ARG A 262 -4.61 12.38 -23.68
N SER A 263 -4.40 13.57 -23.11
CA SER A 263 -3.71 14.68 -23.77
C SER A 263 -2.21 14.42 -23.98
N LEU A 264 -1.60 13.60 -23.11
CA LEU A 264 -0.22 13.14 -23.22
C LEU A 264 -0.07 11.90 -24.13
N THR A 265 -1.19 11.26 -24.47
CA THR A 265 -1.23 10.07 -25.33
C THR A 265 -0.96 10.47 -26.77
N VAL A 266 0.14 9.98 -27.32
CA VAL A 266 0.40 10.04 -28.77
C VAL A 266 -0.22 8.79 -29.37
N SER A 267 -1.24 8.96 -30.20
CA SER A 267 -1.76 7.86 -31.01
C SER A 267 -0.65 7.38 -31.92
N ASP A 268 -0.30 6.09 -31.85
CA ASP A 268 0.60 5.46 -32.80
C ASP A 268 -0.05 5.51 -34.19
N ILE A 269 0.21 6.60 -34.92
CA ILE A 269 -0.01 6.61 -36.37
C ILE A 269 0.97 5.57 -36.89
N HIS A 270 0.42 4.44 -37.35
CA HIS A 270 1.18 3.42 -38.05
C HIS A 270 2.11 4.10 -39.06
N ARG A 271 3.42 3.94 -38.86
CA ARG A 271 4.41 4.09 -39.90
C ARG A 271 4.21 2.92 -40.86
N SER A 272 3.14 2.94 -41.64
CA SER A 272 3.02 2.11 -42.83
C SER A 272 4.09 2.61 -43.80
N SER A 273 5.15 1.84 -43.93
CA SER A 273 6.11 1.95 -45.03
C SER A 273 5.41 1.61 -46.34
N SER A 274 4.68 2.58 -46.89
CA SER A 274 4.18 2.59 -48.25
C SER A 274 4.45 3.98 -48.81
N PRO A 275 4.97 4.13 -50.04
CA PRO A 275 5.14 5.45 -50.63
C PRO A 275 3.76 6.12 -50.76
N PRO A 276 3.69 7.46 -50.67
CA PRO A 276 2.42 8.17 -50.69
C PRO A 276 1.69 7.93 -52.03
N PRO A 277 0.38 7.61 -52.02
CA PRO A 277 -0.43 7.73 -53.22
C PRO A 277 -0.53 9.21 -53.60
N GLU A 278 -0.54 9.46 -54.91
CA GLU A 278 -0.69 10.79 -55.51
C GLU A 278 -1.93 11.54 -54.99
N GLU A 279 -1.79 12.86 -54.90
CA GLU A 279 -2.70 13.79 -54.26
C GLU A 279 -4.10 13.81 -54.88
N ASP A 280 -5.08 13.21 -54.20
CA ASP A 280 -6.51 13.50 -54.43
C ASP A 280 -6.96 14.65 -53.51
N VAL A 281 -7.07 15.84 -54.11
CA VAL A 281 -7.39 17.17 -53.55
C VAL A 281 -8.79 17.26 -52.87
N GLN A 282 -9.48 16.14 -52.62
CA GLN A 282 -10.85 16.12 -52.10
C GLN A 282 -10.98 15.71 -50.62
N PHE A 283 -9.92 15.19 -49.99
CA PHE A 283 -9.92 14.82 -48.57
C PHE A 283 -9.69 16.00 -47.59
N GLU A 284 -9.27 17.16 -48.08
CA GLU A 284 -8.98 18.32 -47.22
C GLU A 284 -10.24 18.98 -46.62
N LYS A 285 -11.43 18.67 -47.15
CA LYS A 285 -12.70 19.23 -46.64
C LYS A 285 -13.38 18.43 -45.53
N ILE A 286 -13.03 17.16 -45.33
CA ILE A 286 -13.67 16.31 -44.29
C ILE A 286 -12.88 16.32 -42.97
N GLN A 287 -11.58 16.67 -43.01
CA GLN A 287 -10.73 16.76 -41.81
C GLN A 287 -10.83 18.10 -41.05
N LYS A 288 -11.73 19.00 -41.49
CA LYS A 288 -12.08 20.26 -40.80
C LYS A 288 -13.27 20.14 -39.84
N ALA A 289 -13.72 18.93 -39.53
CA ALA A 289 -14.65 18.68 -38.43
C ALA A 289 -13.89 18.07 -37.23
N LYS A 290 -13.10 18.89 -36.53
CA LYS A 290 -12.62 18.53 -35.19
C LYS A 290 -13.85 18.44 -34.27
N PRO A 291 -14.13 17.32 -33.59
CA PRO A 291 -15.10 17.33 -32.51
C PRO A 291 -14.57 18.28 -31.45
N GLY A 292 -15.41 19.23 -31.03
CA GLY A 292 -15.06 20.23 -30.04
C GLY A 292 -14.67 19.58 -28.72
N TYR A 293 -13.37 19.43 -28.49
CA TYR A 293 -12.78 19.26 -27.16
C TYR A 293 -12.92 20.59 -26.42
N PHE A 294 -14.15 20.92 -26.01
CA PHE A 294 -14.52 22.19 -25.40
C PHE A 294 -14.86 21.98 -23.92
N GLY A 295 -14.15 22.68 -23.03
CA GLY A 295 -14.63 22.95 -21.66
C GLY A 295 -13.64 22.68 -20.53
N VAL A 296 -13.16 21.44 -20.37
CA VAL A 296 -12.56 21.01 -19.08
C VAL A 296 -11.12 21.49 -18.89
N ILE A 297 -10.35 21.66 -19.97
CA ILE A 297 -8.91 22.01 -19.89
C ILE A 297 -8.68 23.47 -19.43
N LYS A 298 -9.68 24.36 -19.50
CA LYS A 298 -9.52 25.75 -19.03
C LYS A 298 -9.43 25.87 -17.51
N VAL A 299 -9.94 24.89 -16.76
CA VAL A 299 -9.91 24.88 -15.29
C VAL A 299 -8.56 24.43 -14.75
N LEU A 300 -7.74 23.75 -15.56
CA LEU A 300 -6.42 23.27 -15.17
C LEU A 300 -5.32 24.07 -15.86
N GLN A 301 -5.11 25.32 -15.41
CA GLN A 301 -3.90 26.06 -15.74
C GLN A 301 -2.68 25.49 -14.98
N LEU A 302 -2.37 24.21 -15.19
CA LEU A 302 -1.02 23.72 -14.93
C LEU A 302 -0.09 24.57 -15.82
N PRO A 303 1.00 25.16 -15.27
CA PRO A 303 1.89 25.96 -16.08
C PRO A 303 2.40 25.10 -17.23
N LYS A 304 2.18 25.56 -18.48
CA LYS A 304 2.52 24.82 -19.72
C LYS A 304 3.96 24.28 -19.71
N THR A 305 4.85 24.96 -18.97
CA THR A 305 6.24 24.57 -18.74
C THR A 305 6.39 23.24 -17.99
N LEU A 306 5.54 22.95 -17.01
CA LEU A 306 5.55 21.68 -16.27
C LEU A 306 5.00 20.54 -17.12
N TYR A 307 3.93 20.81 -17.88
CA TYR A 307 3.31 19.84 -18.80
C TYR A 307 4.29 19.35 -19.87
N ASN A 308 5.13 20.25 -20.41
CA ASN A 308 6.12 19.91 -21.42
C ASN A 308 7.29 19.04 -20.89
N ARG A 309 7.46 18.90 -19.57
CA ARG A 309 8.48 18.02 -18.98
C ARG A 309 8.04 16.56 -18.87
N ILE A 310 6.74 16.27 -19.04
CA ILE A 310 6.23 14.90 -18.96
C ILE A 310 6.44 14.22 -20.31
N PRO A 311 7.11 13.04 -20.37
CA PRO A 311 7.28 12.30 -21.62
C PRO A 311 5.94 12.02 -22.27
N ARG A 312 5.83 12.25 -23.58
CA ARG A 312 4.65 11.83 -24.34
C ARG A 312 4.79 10.35 -24.68
N ALA A 313 3.79 9.55 -24.34
CA ALA A 313 3.78 8.10 -24.55
C ALA A 313 2.34 7.63 -24.76
N ASN A 314 2.16 6.44 -25.32
CA ASN A 314 0.83 5.84 -25.44
C ASN A 314 0.34 5.31 -24.08
N TYR A 315 -0.14 6.21 -23.22
CA TYR A 315 -0.52 5.90 -21.84
C TYR A 315 -1.82 5.10 -21.73
N ILE A 316 -2.84 5.46 -22.54
CA ILE A 316 -4.15 4.80 -22.57
C ILE A 316 -4.48 4.45 -24.03
N PRO A 317 -4.04 3.28 -24.52
CA PRO A 317 -4.34 2.81 -25.87
C PRO A 317 -5.85 2.62 -26.09
N ASP A 318 -6.35 2.90 -27.30
CA ASP A 318 -7.78 2.70 -27.61
C ASP A 318 -8.18 1.22 -27.61
N LYS A 319 -7.27 0.36 -28.07
CA LYS A 319 -7.45 -1.09 -28.10
C LYS A 319 -6.32 -1.75 -27.32
N LEU A 320 -6.67 -2.75 -26.53
CA LEU A 320 -5.78 -3.54 -25.70
C LEU A 320 -5.96 -5.02 -26.00
N ASN A 321 -4.85 -5.73 -26.09
CA ASN A 321 -4.84 -7.19 -26.13
C ASN A 321 -4.97 -7.72 -24.70
N GLN A 322 -6.20 -7.79 -24.20
CA GLN A 322 -6.45 -8.21 -22.83
C GLN A 322 -6.22 -9.72 -22.67
N PRO A 323 -5.38 -10.16 -21.71
CA PRO A 323 -5.25 -11.57 -21.40
C PRO A 323 -6.50 -12.04 -20.66
N ILE A 324 -7.15 -13.09 -21.18
CA ILE A 324 -8.25 -13.75 -20.46
C ILE A 324 -7.61 -14.67 -19.41
N VAL A 325 -7.42 -14.15 -18.20
CA VAL A 325 -6.90 -14.92 -17.07
C VAL A 325 -8.07 -15.44 -16.25
N ASN A 326 -8.07 -16.73 -15.92
CA ASN A 326 -9.06 -17.31 -15.03
C ASN A 326 -8.90 -16.73 -13.61
N PRO A 327 -9.89 -16.01 -13.05
CA PRO A 327 -9.77 -15.37 -11.73
C PRO A 327 -9.36 -16.33 -10.61
N ARG A 328 -9.89 -17.57 -10.66
CA ARG A 328 -9.61 -18.63 -9.69
C ARG A 328 -8.14 -19.07 -9.67
N SER A 329 -7.38 -18.87 -10.75
CA SER A 329 -5.97 -19.25 -10.80
C SER A 329 -5.06 -18.36 -9.94
N VAL A 330 -5.53 -17.16 -9.60
CA VAL A 330 -4.78 -16.18 -8.78
C VAL A 330 -5.18 -16.26 -7.31
N LEU A 331 -6.27 -16.98 -7.01
CA LEU A 331 -6.75 -17.22 -5.66
C LEU A 331 -5.92 -18.31 -4.99
N VAL A 332 -4.95 -17.91 -4.18
CA VAL A 332 -4.01 -18.81 -3.51
C VAL A 332 -4.71 -19.63 -2.43
N ASP A 333 -5.58 -19.00 -1.65
CA ASP A 333 -6.32 -19.64 -0.56
C ASP A 333 -7.81 -19.25 -0.59
N PRO A 334 -8.65 -20.02 -1.29
CA PRO A 334 -10.08 -19.72 -1.42
C PRO A 334 -10.84 -19.74 -0.09
N GLN A 335 -10.45 -20.62 0.84
CA GLN A 335 -11.12 -20.73 2.15
C GLN A 335 -10.73 -19.56 3.05
N GLY A 336 -9.45 -19.18 3.04
CA GLY A 336 -8.97 -17.98 3.73
C GLY A 336 -9.58 -16.70 3.18
N ALA A 337 -9.73 -16.60 1.86
CA ALA A 337 -10.39 -15.46 1.21
C ALA A 337 -11.83 -15.28 1.71
N PHE A 338 -12.60 -16.36 1.75
CA PHE A 338 -13.97 -16.32 2.25
C PHE A 338 -14.04 -15.98 3.75
N PHE A 339 -13.18 -16.59 4.55
CA PHE A 339 -13.11 -16.35 6.00
C PHE A 339 -12.75 -14.89 6.32
N HIS A 340 -11.61 -14.40 5.81
CA HIS A 340 -11.15 -13.04 6.07
C HIS A 340 -12.05 -11.99 5.44
N GLY A 341 -12.63 -12.27 4.27
CA GLY A 341 -13.59 -11.38 3.60
C GLY A 341 -14.88 -11.23 4.41
N THR A 342 -15.43 -12.34 4.89
CA THR A 342 -16.63 -12.33 5.76
C THR A 342 -16.31 -11.63 7.08
N LEU A 343 -15.19 -11.98 7.72
CA LEU A 343 -14.74 -11.39 8.97
C LEU A 343 -14.56 -9.88 8.84
N MET A 344 -13.94 -9.40 7.76
CA MET A 344 -13.80 -7.98 7.47
C MET A 344 -15.16 -7.29 7.36
N ILE A 345 -16.05 -7.77 6.49
CA ILE A 345 -17.37 -7.17 6.29
C ILE A 345 -18.17 -7.14 7.59
N THR A 346 -18.20 -8.25 8.33
CA THR A 346 -18.88 -8.33 9.63
C THR A 346 -18.28 -7.35 10.64
N THR A 347 -16.94 -7.25 10.71
CA THR A 347 -16.25 -6.32 11.62
C THR A 347 -16.60 -4.87 11.29
N LEU A 348 -16.60 -4.50 10.00
CA LEU A 348 -16.96 -3.15 9.55
C LEU A 348 -18.43 -2.81 9.87
N LEU A 349 -19.35 -3.75 9.63
CA LEU A 349 -20.77 -3.56 9.98
C LEU A 349 -20.97 -3.40 11.48
N LEU A 350 -20.29 -4.20 12.29
CA LEU A 350 -20.32 -4.09 13.75
C LEU A 350 -19.69 -2.78 14.23
N LEU A 351 -18.62 -2.31 13.59
CA LEU A 351 -17.98 -1.02 13.87
C LEU A 351 -18.97 0.13 13.72
N VAL A 352 -19.71 0.11 12.61
CA VAL A 352 -20.77 1.09 12.32
C VAL A 352 -21.88 0.98 13.38
N GLY A 353 -22.30 -0.23 13.73
CA GLY A 353 -23.32 -0.47 14.76
C GLY A 353 -22.91 0.04 16.15
N VAL A 354 -21.66 -0.17 16.56
CA VAL A 354 -21.13 0.27 17.85
C VAL A 354 -21.19 1.79 18.02
N THR A 355 -21.11 2.56 16.93
CA THR A 355 -21.19 4.03 17.02
C THR A 355 -22.53 4.56 17.53
N PHE A 356 -23.58 3.73 17.50
CA PHE A 356 -24.88 4.05 18.09
C PHE A 356 -25.01 3.63 19.55
N ILE A 357 -24.05 2.84 20.06
CA ILE A 357 -24.04 2.28 21.42
C ILE A 357 -22.88 2.92 22.19
N LYS A 358 -23.17 3.97 22.96
CA LYS A 358 -22.16 4.74 23.72
C LYS A 358 -21.40 3.95 24.79
N THR A 359 -21.84 2.73 25.11
CA THR A 359 -21.23 1.87 26.15
C THR A 359 -20.11 0.98 25.63
N ALA A 360 -19.95 0.82 24.31
CA ALA A 360 -18.95 -0.07 23.74
C ALA A 360 -17.85 0.72 23.03
N SER A 361 -16.60 0.59 23.48
CA SER A 361 -15.44 1.06 22.73
C SER A 361 -15.22 0.24 21.46
N VAL A 362 -14.64 0.87 20.45
CA VAL A 362 -14.49 0.31 19.10
C VAL A 362 -13.52 -0.89 19.05
N TRP A 363 -12.52 -0.92 19.93
CA TRP A 363 -11.57 -2.04 20.04
C TRP A 363 -12.24 -3.35 20.51
N HIS A 364 -13.36 -3.30 21.23
CA HIS A 364 -14.07 -4.51 21.67
C HIS A 364 -14.59 -5.35 20.49
N VAL A 365 -14.79 -4.73 19.32
CA VAL A 365 -15.21 -5.43 18.10
C VAL A 365 -14.01 -5.85 17.27
N THR A 366 -13.03 -4.96 17.14
CA THR A 366 -11.92 -5.14 16.21
C THR A 366 -10.83 -6.05 16.75
N MET A 367 -10.53 -5.97 18.05
CA MET A 367 -9.52 -6.84 18.69
C MET A 367 -9.89 -8.32 18.59
N PRO A 368 -11.11 -8.77 18.95
CA PRO A 368 -11.47 -10.17 18.80
C PRO A 368 -11.42 -10.62 17.34
N ALA A 369 -11.84 -9.77 16.40
CA ALA A 369 -11.75 -10.08 14.98
C ALA A 369 -10.29 -10.24 14.52
N GLY A 370 -9.39 -9.33 14.90
CA GLY A 370 -7.97 -9.43 14.58
C GLY A 370 -7.32 -10.68 15.18
N ILE A 371 -7.66 -11.02 16.43
CA ILE A 371 -7.19 -12.24 17.09
C ILE A 371 -7.71 -13.50 16.39
N LEU A 372 -8.99 -13.53 15.99
CA LEU A 372 -9.56 -14.65 15.23
C LEU A 372 -8.86 -14.85 13.89
N ALA A 373 -8.57 -13.76 13.18
CA ALA A 373 -7.79 -13.79 11.94
C ALA A 373 -6.39 -14.38 12.17
N LEU A 374 -5.70 -13.88 13.20
CA LEU A 374 -4.35 -14.34 13.55
C LEU A 374 -4.31 -15.80 13.98
N ILE A 375 -5.25 -16.25 14.82
CA ILE A 375 -5.36 -17.66 15.23
C ILE A 375 -5.56 -18.54 14.00
N ARG A 376 -6.46 -18.14 13.09
CA ARG A 376 -6.73 -18.89 11.86
C ARG A 376 -5.47 -19.01 11.00
N ASP A 377 -4.73 -17.93 10.81
CA ASP A 377 -3.54 -17.93 9.97
C ASP A 377 -2.41 -18.75 10.58
N ILE A 378 -2.19 -18.64 11.90
CA ILE A 378 -1.24 -19.49 12.63
C ILE A 378 -1.63 -20.97 12.51
N MET A 379 -2.92 -21.30 12.68
CA MET A 379 -3.40 -22.67 12.53
C MET A 379 -3.21 -23.20 11.10
N TRP A 380 -3.44 -22.36 10.09
CA TRP A 380 -3.21 -22.71 8.70
C TRP A 380 -1.74 -22.96 8.41
N ASP A 381 -0.86 -22.05 8.87
CA ASP A 381 0.58 -22.17 8.66
C ASP A 381 1.15 -23.42 9.36
N LEU A 382 0.80 -23.65 10.63
CA LEU A 382 1.17 -24.86 11.37
C LEU A 382 0.71 -26.15 10.66
N ARG A 383 -0.54 -26.20 10.19
CA ARG A 383 -1.05 -27.36 9.43
C ARG A 383 -0.33 -27.54 8.11
N SER A 384 0.03 -26.45 7.43
CA SER A 384 0.75 -26.50 6.16
C SER A 384 2.18 -27.01 6.34
N GLN A 385 2.86 -26.60 7.42
CA GLN A 385 4.20 -27.08 7.77
C GLN A 385 4.16 -28.56 8.17
N LEU A 386 3.16 -28.98 8.96
CA LEU A 386 2.97 -30.38 9.32
C LEU A 386 2.71 -31.29 8.11
N ARG A 387 1.99 -30.81 7.08
CA ARG A 387 1.83 -31.56 5.83
C ARG A 387 3.16 -31.72 5.09
N LYS A 388 3.91 -30.62 4.92
CA LYS A 388 5.21 -30.64 4.23
C LYS A 388 6.25 -31.51 4.95
N ALA A 389 6.16 -31.61 6.27
CA ALA A 389 7.04 -32.46 7.09
C ALA A 389 6.59 -33.94 7.12
N SER A 390 5.44 -34.30 6.53
CA SER A 390 4.99 -35.68 6.50
C SER A 390 5.78 -36.50 5.46
N PRO A 391 6.30 -37.70 5.79
CA PRO A 391 7.16 -38.50 4.89
C PRO A 391 6.49 -38.95 3.59
N THR A 392 5.16 -38.78 3.48
CA THR A 392 4.35 -39.28 2.38
C THR A 392 4.64 -38.53 1.07
N GLU A 393 4.83 -37.21 1.11
CA GLU A 393 5.14 -36.43 -0.10
C GLU A 393 6.59 -36.64 -0.58
N GLU A 394 7.54 -36.79 0.34
CA GLU A 394 8.95 -37.07 0.01
C GLU A 394 9.08 -38.46 -0.67
N HIS A 395 8.40 -39.48 -0.12
CA HIS A 395 8.35 -40.81 -0.74
C HIS A 395 7.53 -40.87 -2.03
N GLU A 396 6.54 -40.01 -2.24
CA GLU A 396 5.81 -39.92 -3.51
C GLU A 396 6.63 -39.23 -4.59
N LEU A 397 7.39 -38.19 -4.24
CA LEU A 397 8.30 -37.51 -5.15
C LEU A 397 9.46 -38.42 -5.56
N GLU A 398 10.06 -39.15 -4.60
CA GLU A 398 11.07 -40.19 -4.89
C GLU A 398 10.51 -41.28 -5.81
N ARG A 399 9.28 -41.75 -5.56
CA ARG A 399 8.62 -42.75 -6.44
C ARG A 399 8.27 -42.19 -7.83
N HIS A 400 8.00 -40.89 -7.94
CA HIS A 400 7.75 -40.24 -9.24
C HIS A 400 9.05 -40.07 -10.04
N VAL A 401 10.11 -39.60 -9.39
CA VAL A 401 11.45 -39.48 -9.99
C VAL A 401 12.00 -40.84 -10.40
N ALA A 402 11.82 -41.87 -9.57
CA ALA A 402 12.19 -43.25 -9.91
C ALA A 402 11.41 -43.78 -11.13
N ARG A 403 10.11 -43.45 -11.26
CA ARG A 403 9.31 -43.81 -12.44
C ARG A 403 9.77 -43.11 -13.71
N ILE A 404 10.13 -41.82 -13.63
CA ILE A 404 10.65 -41.06 -14.77
C ILE A 404 12.01 -41.63 -15.22
N HIS A 405 12.87 -42.01 -14.28
CA HIS A 405 14.15 -42.66 -14.62
C HIS A 405 13.97 -44.04 -15.27
N LEU A 406 12.97 -44.82 -14.88
CA LEU A 406 12.66 -46.11 -15.53
C LEU A 406 12.11 -45.96 -16.95
N VAL A 407 11.40 -44.87 -17.24
CA VAL A 407 10.84 -44.62 -18.59
C VAL A 407 11.90 -44.10 -19.57
N ASN A 408 12.96 -43.44 -19.09
CA ASN A 408 14.06 -42.95 -19.94
C ASN A 408 15.15 -44.00 -20.25
N HIS A 409 15.03 -45.23 -19.71
CA HIS A 409 15.99 -46.33 -19.93
C HIS A 409 15.44 -47.46 -20.81
N HIS A 410 14.26 -47.28 -21.39
CA HIS A 410 13.73 -48.08 -22.51
C HIS A 410 13.68 -47.22 -23.76
#